data_AF-A0A2U0SBA6-F1
#
_entry.id   AF-A0A2U0SBA6-F1
#
_cell.length_a   1.000
_cell.length_b   1.000
_cell.length_c   1.000
_cell.angle_alpha   90.00
_cell.angle_beta   90.00
_cell.angle_gamma   90.00
#
_symmetry.space_group_name_H-M   'P 1'
#
loop_
_entity.id
_entity.type
_entity.pdbx_description
1 polymer ?
#
loop_
_entity_poly.entity_id
_entity_poly.type
_entity_poly.pdbx_seq_one_letter_code
_entity_poly.pdbx_strand_id
1 'polypeptide(L)'
;MARLRRGCWRRRRGQLLSPWLREQESCLVWAAAGVGKTMFTLSLALAIAGGGSLMGWTSQRPRRVLLIDGEMPLDDLQERLRMLAGTIEGIDLGAAGTNLTVLARHGQSPDAIFPDFGKEEEQDANLALVRSYRPDVVILDNLTPPRSPARMRAASSPCCATCRLGWAAMPP
;
A
#
# COMPACT_ATOMS: atom_id res chain seq x y z
N MET A 1 16.11 -10.89 48.47
CA MET A 1 15.04 -9.93 48.11
C MET A 1 15.47 -9.12 46.89
N ALA A 2 15.04 -9.52 45.67
CA ALA A 2 15.27 -8.75 44.45
C ALA A 2 13.92 -8.22 43.94
N ARG A 3 13.78 -6.89 43.95
CA ARG A 3 12.59 -6.17 43.52
C ARG A 3 12.53 -6.21 41.98
N LEU A 4 11.73 -7.12 41.42
CA LEU A 4 11.39 -7.10 39.99
C LEU A 4 10.72 -5.75 39.67
N ARG A 5 11.42 -4.93 38.89
CA ARG A 5 10.98 -3.61 38.43
C ARG A 5 9.72 -3.81 37.58
N ARG A 6 8.56 -3.45 38.13
CA ARG A 6 7.30 -3.31 37.39
C ARG A 6 7.47 -2.18 36.38
N GLY A 7 7.51 -2.52 35.10
CA GLY A 7 7.70 -1.53 34.04
C GLY A 7 7.54 -2.09 32.63
N CYS A 8 6.55 -2.96 32.38
CA CYS A 8 6.14 -3.27 31.01
C CYS A 8 4.85 -2.51 30.72
N TRP A 9 4.98 -1.25 30.32
CA TRP A 9 3.88 -0.45 29.81
C TRP A 9 3.47 -1.04 28.44
N ARG A 10 2.45 -1.90 28.38
CA ARG A 10 1.73 -2.17 27.13
C ARG A 10 1.14 -0.84 26.65
N ARG A 11 1.85 -0.12 25.78
CA ARG A 11 1.22 0.94 24.99
C ARG A 11 0.08 0.28 24.21
N ARG A 12 -1.15 0.75 24.43
CA ARG A 12 -2.32 0.30 23.67
C ARG A 12 -2.05 0.65 22.20
N ARG A 13 -1.93 -0.36 21.34
CA ARG A 13 -1.71 -0.17 19.90
C ARG A 13 -2.97 0.48 19.31
N GLY A 14 -2.81 1.52 18.50
CA GLY A 14 -3.93 2.10 17.75
C GLY A 14 -4.49 1.07 16.76
N GLN A 15 -5.74 1.25 16.35
CA GLN A 15 -6.36 0.40 15.33
C GLN A 15 -6.19 1.05 13.97
N LEU A 16 -5.69 0.27 13.00
CA LEU A 16 -5.59 0.69 11.62
C LEU A 16 -6.91 0.41 10.88
N LEU A 17 -7.41 -0.82 11.05
CA LEU A 17 -8.73 -1.28 10.64
C LEU A 17 -9.37 -2.03 11.80
N SER A 18 -10.43 -1.49 12.37
CA SER A 18 -11.17 -2.15 13.45
C SER A 18 -12.09 -3.23 12.89
N PRO A 19 -12.22 -4.42 13.52
CA PRO A 19 -11.41 -4.94 14.62
C PRO A 19 -10.18 -5.76 14.17
N TRP A 20 -9.89 -5.82 12.87
CA TRP A 20 -8.95 -6.78 12.28
C TRP A 20 -7.47 -6.42 12.46
N LEU A 21 -7.04 -5.23 12.03
CA LEU A 21 -5.62 -4.89 11.88
C LEU A 21 -5.23 -3.72 12.80
N ARG A 22 -4.24 -3.93 13.66
CA ARG A 22 -3.70 -2.90 14.55
C ARG A 22 -2.45 -2.27 13.95
N GLU A 23 -2.10 -1.10 14.45
CA GLU A 23 -0.83 -0.46 14.12
C GLU A 23 0.35 -1.37 14.51
N GLN A 24 1.42 -1.34 13.72
CA GLN A 24 2.63 -2.16 13.90
C GLN A 24 2.42 -3.68 13.78
N GLU A 25 1.32 -4.11 13.19
CA GLU A 25 1.07 -5.52 12.84
C GLU A 25 1.26 -5.73 11.34
N SER A 26 1.84 -6.88 10.97
CA SER A 26 1.96 -7.33 9.57
C SER A 26 0.92 -8.43 9.31
N CYS A 27 0.27 -8.40 8.15
CA CYS A 27 -0.69 -9.41 7.73
C CYS A 27 -0.35 -9.92 6.33
N LEU A 28 -0.50 -11.23 6.12
CA LEU A 28 -0.38 -11.86 4.81
C LEU A 28 -1.77 -12.30 4.34
N VAL A 29 -2.18 -11.79 3.17
CA VAL A 29 -3.40 -12.22 2.49
C VAL A 29 -3.00 -13.26 1.44
N TRP A 30 -3.51 -14.48 1.57
CA TRP A 30 -3.21 -15.58 0.66
C TRP A 30 -4.49 -16.14 0.03
N ALA A 31 -4.46 -16.35 -1.29
CA ALA A 31 -5.53 -17.00 -2.05
C ALA A 31 -4.96 -17.52 -3.38
N ALA A 32 -5.70 -18.39 -4.07
CA ALA A 32 -5.35 -18.86 -5.41
C ALA A 32 -5.32 -17.71 -6.45
N ALA A 33 -4.65 -17.92 -7.58
CA ALA A 33 -4.66 -16.98 -8.70
C ALA A 33 -6.11 -16.82 -9.24
N GLY A 34 -6.47 -15.62 -9.66
CA GLY A 34 -7.81 -15.33 -10.19
C GLY A 34 -8.93 -15.14 -9.15
N VAL A 35 -8.66 -15.30 -7.86
CA VAL A 35 -9.68 -15.13 -6.78
C VAL A 35 -9.98 -13.66 -6.45
N GLY A 36 -9.25 -12.70 -7.04
CA GLY A 36 -9.48 -11.27 -6.84
C GLY A 36 -8.73 -10.66 -5.65
N LYS A 37 -7.58 -11.24 -5.25
CA LYS A 37 -6.69 -10.67 -4.22
C LYS A 37 -6.43 -9.19 -4.45
N THR A 38 -6.08 -8.83 -5.67
CA THR A 38 -5.86 -7.45 -6.08
C THR A 38 -7.04 -6.54 -5.83
N MET A 39 -8.26 -6.96 -6.16
CA MET A 39 -9.46 -6.16 -5.89
C MET A 39 -9.65 -5.96 -4.39
N PHE A 40 -9.40 -7.00 -3.60
CA PHE A 40 -9.41 -6.92 -2.15
C PHE A 40 -8.34 -5.93 -1.63
N THR A 41 -7.11 -6.04 -2.12
CA THR A 41 -5.99 -5.18 -1.75
C THR A 41 -6.25 -3.71 -2.06
N LEU A 42 -6.77 -3.42 -3.26
CA LEU A 42 -7.13 -2.08 -3.70
C LEU A 42 -8.27 -1.49 -2.86
N SER A 43 -9.29 -2.30 -2.57
CA SER A 43 -10.41 -1.89 -1.72
C SER A 43 -9.91 -1.52 -0.32
N LEU A 44 -9.01 -2.34 0.23
CA LEU A 44 -8.41 -2.11 1.54
C LEU A 44 -7.58 -0.83 1.56
N ALA A 45 -6.74 -0.64 0.53
CA ALA A 45 -5.91 0.54 0.37
C ALA A 45 -6.77 1.82 0.34
N LEU A 46 -7.88 1.78 -0.41
CA LEU A 46 -8.78 2.90 -0.57
C LEU A 46 -9.57 3.20 0.73
N ALA A 47 -10.04 2.17 1.43
CA ALA A 47 -10.73 2.31 2.71
C ALA A 47 -9.83 2.91 3.81
N ILE A 48 -8.55 2.53 3.85
CA ILE A 48 -7.57 3.11 4.78
C ILE A 48 -7.20 4.54 4.36
N ALA A 49 -7.02 4.78 3.05
CA ALA A 49 -6.59 6.08 2.53
C ALA A 49 -7.63 7.18 2.74
N GLY A 50 -8.92 6.85 2.55
CA GLY A 50 -10.04 7.78 2.71
C GLY A 50 -10.79 7.68 4.04
N GLY A 51 -10.43 6.75 4.93
CA GLY A 51 -11.06 6.63 6.25
C GLY A 51 -12.51 6.15 6.21
N GLY A 52 -12.76 4.99 5.59
CA GLY A 52 -14.10 4.42 5.41
C GLY A 52 -14.31 3.05 6.06
N SER A 53 -15.43 2.43 5.74
CA SER A 53 -15.80 1.07 6.15
C SER A 53 -15.87 0.12 4.96
N LEU A 54 -15.25 -1.04 5.09
CA LEU A 54 -15.20 -2.10 4.08
C LEU A 54 -15.44 -3.45 4.76
N MET A 55 -16.46 -4.20 4.33
CA MET A 55 -16.75 -5.56 4.80
C MET A 55 -16.86 -5.68 6.33
N GLY A 56 -17.40 -4.64 6.99
CA GLY A 56 -17.50 -4.57 8.45
C GLY A 56 -16.20 -4.17 9.17
N TRP A 57 -15.12 -3.89 8.42
CA TRP A 57 -13.90 -3.28 8.96
C TRP A 57 -13.88 -1.78 8.75
N THR A 58 -13.56 -1.03 9.79
CA THR A 58 -13.61 0.43 9.73
C THR A 58 -12.25 1.05 9.99
N SER A 59 -11.84 1.96 9.11
CA SER A 59 -10.72 2.86 9.34
C SER A 59 -11.23 4.17 9.92
N GLN A 60 -10.93 4.43 11.20
CA GLN A 60 -11.47 5.59 11.92
C GLN A 60 -11.00 6.95 11.41
N ARG A 61 -9.89 6.97 10.66
CA ARG A 61 -9.30 8.19 10.10
C ARG A 61 -8.55 7.86 8.81
N PRO A 62 -8.55 8.78 7.82
CA PRO A 62 -7.69 8.69 6.65
C PRO A 62 -6.22 8.54 7.04
N ARG A 63 -5.48 7.66 6.35
CA ARG A 63 -4.05 7.42 6.57
C ARG A 63 -3.27 7.31 5.28
N ARG A 64 -1.97 7.60 5.31
CA ARG A 64 -1.11 7.49 4.12
C ARG A 64 -0.84 6.03 3.80
N VAL A 65 -1.26 5.61 2.61
CA VAL A 65 -1.11 4.24 2.12
C VAL A 65 -0.16 4.23 0.93
N LEU A 66 0.87 3.40 1.01
CA LEU A 66 1.74 3.08 -0.12
C LEU A 66 1.39 1.69 -0.64
N LEU A 67 0.75 1.62 -1.80
CA LEU A 67 0.53 0.38 -2.52
C LEU A 67 1.66 0.17 -3.52
N ILE A 68 2.30 -0.98 -3.48
CA ILE A 68 3.34 -1.35 -4.43
C ILE A 68 2.84 -2.55 -5.23
N ASP A 69 2.67 -2.32 -6.54
CA ASP A 69 2.21 -3.33 -7.49
C ASP A 69 3.26 -3.58 -8.58
N GLY A 70 3.68 -4.85 -8.69
CA GLY A 70 4.73 -5.27 -9.62
C GLY A 70 4.21 -5.86 -10.94
N GLU A 71 2.91 -6.13 -11.06
CA GLU A 71 2.33 -6.95 -12.14
C GLU A 71 1.40 -6.13 -13.04
N MET A 72 0.62 -5.20 -12.47
CA MET A 72 -0.43 -4.54 -13.23
C MET A 72 -0.02 -3.21 -13.86
N PRO A 73 -0.56 -2.90 -15.06
CA PRO A 73 -0.51 -1.55 -15.63
C PRO A 73 -1.15 -0.51 -14.71
N LEU A 74 -0.59 0.71 -14.72
CA LEU A 74 -1.13 1.83 -13.95
C LEU A 74 -2.57 2.19 -14.35
N ASP A 75 -2.90 2.11 -15.64
CA ASP A 75 -4.24 2.46 -16.14
C ASP A 75 -5.32 1.51 -15.58
N ASP A 76 -5.04 0.20 -15.57
CA ASP A 76 -5.90 -0.82 -14.97
C ASP A 76 -6.10 -0.59 -13.46
N LEU A 77 -5.02 -0.22 -12.75
CA LEU A 77 -5.07 0.11 -11.33
C LEU A 77 -5.99 1.30 -11.08
N GLN A 78 -5.85 2.37 -11.87
CA GLN A 78 -6.69 3.55 -11.73
C GLN A 78 -8.16 3.25 -12.04
N GLU A 79 -8.45 2.50 -13.09
CA GLU A 79 -9.82 2.11 -13.45
C GLU A 79 -10.48 1.32 -12.32
N ARG A 80 -9.76 0.34 -11.75
CA ARG A 80 -10.24 -0.44 -10.61
C ARG A 80 -10.46 0.40 -9.37
N LEU A 81 -9.56 1.32 -9.05
CA LEU A 81 -9.72 2.25 -7.93
C LEU A 81 -10.94 3.15 -8.11
N ARG A 82 -11.21 3.64 -9.33
CA ARG A 82 -12.42 4.41 -9.63
C ARG A 82 -13.69 3.59 -9.44
N MET A 83 -13.70 2.34 -9.90
CA MET A 83 -14.84 1.44 -9.68
C MET A 83 -15.08 1.17 -8.19
N LEU A 84 -14.01 0.99 -7.41
CA LEU A 84 -14.10 0.68 -5.99
C LEU A 84 -14.47 1.89 -5.12
N ALA A 85 -14.17 3.11 -5.55
CA ALA A 85 -14.45 4.34 -4.82
C ALA A 85 -15.93 4.47 -4.42
N GLY A 86 -16.85 4.05 -5.29
CA GLY A 86 -18.29 4.08 -5.03
C GLY A 86 -18.80 2.96 -4.12
N THR A 87 -17.97 1.98 -3.75
CA THR A 87 -18.37 0.79 -2.98
C THR A 87 -18.03 0.87 -1.49
N ILE A 88 -17.21 1.85 -1.09
CA ILE A 88 -16.71 1.97 0.27
C ILE A 88 -17.59 2.97 1.03
N GLU A 89 -18.17 2.51 2.14
CA GLU A 89 -19.06 3.34 2.93
C GLU A 89 -18.28 4.38 3.73
N GLY A 90 -18.76 5.64 3.71
CA GLY A 90 -18.20 6.72 4.51
C GLY A 90 -16.79 7.18 4.08
N ILE A 91 -16.36 6.84 2.87
CA ILE A 91 -15.05 7.24 2.37
C ILE A 91 -15.00 8.74 2.02
N ASP A 92 -13.93 9.40 2.45
CA ASP A 92 -13.55 10.71 1.91
C ASP A 92 -12.62 10.51 0.70
N LEU A 93 -13.17 10.72 -0.50
CA LEU A 93 -12.44 10.57 -1.76
C LEU A 93 -11.33 11.63 -1.93
N GLY A 94 -11.52 12.84 -1.39
CA GLY A 94 -10.48 13.87 -1.41
C GLY A 94 -9.29 13.49 -0.54
N ALA A 95 -9.56 12.97 0.65
CA ALA A 95 -8.53 12.41 1.53
C ALA A 95 -7.87 11.18 0.88
N ALA A 96 -8.65 10.30 0.26
CA ALA A 96 -8.13 9.10 -0.40
C ALA A 96 -7.09 9.44 -1.47
N GLY A 97 -7.25 10.52 -2.24
CA GLY A 97 -6.28 10.89 -3.27
C GLY A 97 -4.99 11.50 -2.83
N THR A 98 -5.05 12.23 -1.72
CA THR A 98 -3.86 12.82 -1.12
C THR A 98 -3.05 11.75 -0.38
N ASN A 99 -3.73 10.74 0.17
CA ASN A 99 -3.15 9.72 1.02
C ASN A 99 -2.75 8.43 0.30
N LEU A 100 -3.42 8.05 -0.79
CA LEU A 100 -3.09 6.84 -1.54
C LEU A 100 -2.00 7.15 -2.58
N THR A 101 -0.85 6.49 -2.41
CA THR A 101 0.25 6.51 -3.37
C THR A 101 0.42 5.11 -3.94
N VAL A 102 0.43 4.99 -5.26
CA VAL A 102 0.63 3.71 -5.96
C VAL A 102 1.97 3.74 -6.69
N LEU A 103 2.78 2.71 -6.46
CA LEU A 103 4.00 2.42 -7.20
C LEU A 103 3.75 1.21 -8.08
N ALA A 104 3.51 1.44 -9.37
CA ALA A 104 3.36 0.39 -10.37
C ALA A 104 4.66 0.21 -11.17
N ARG A 105 5.02 -1.03 -11.51
CA ARG A 105 6.17 -1.35 -12.36
C ARG A 105 5.92 -0.98 -13.83
N HIS A 106 4.72 -1.26 -14.31
CA HIS A 106 4.30 -0.96 -15.67
C HIS A 106 3.81 0.50 -15.78
N GLY A 107 4.45 1.28 -16.66
CA GLY A 107 4.22 2.74 -16.81
C GLY A 107 5.43 3.60 -16.41
N GLN A 108 6.51 2.98 -15.98
CA GLN A 108 7.79 3.63 -15.74
C GLN A 108 8.60 3.76 -17.04
N SER A 109 9.40 4.84 -17.18
CA SER A 109 10.39 4.92 -18.26
C SER A 109 11.32 3.69 -18.22
N PRO A 110 11.90 3.25 -19.35
CA PRO A 110 12.82 2.10 -19.39
C PRO A 110 13.95 2.16 -18.36
N ASP A 111 14.30 3.36 -17.90
CA ASP A 111 15.36 3.65 -16.94
C ASP A 111 14.90 3.75 -15.48
N ALA A 112 13.60 3.60 -15.18
CA ALA A 112 13.14 3.80 -13.81
C ALA A 112 13.47 2.59 -12.93
N ILE A 113 13.93 2.89 -11.73
CA ILE A 113 14.33 1.90 -10.73
C ILE A 113 13.07 1.45 -9.98
N PHE A 114 12.53 0.29 -10.35
CA PHE A 114 11.47 -0.35 -9.58
C PHE A 114 12.08 -1.21 -8.47
N PRO A 115 11.65 -1.05 -7.20
CA PRO A 115 12.20 -1.81 -6.08
C PRO A 115 11.94 -3.31 -6.22
N ASP A 116 13.00 -4.12 -6.16
CA ASP A 116 12.89 -5.58 -6.04
C ASP A 116 13.00 -5.99 -4.57
N PHE A 117 11.85 -6.32 -3.96
CA PHE A 117 11.80 -6.73 -2.56
C PHE A 117 12.29 -8.18 -2.33
N GLY A 118 12.67 -8.90 -3.40
CA GLY A 118 13.24 -10.25 -3.33
C GLY A 118 14.76 -10.29 -3.18
N LYS A 119 15.46 -9.15 -3.34
CA LYS A 119 16.92 -9.08 -3.24
C LYS A 119 17.36 -8.43 -1.94
N GLU A 120 18.19 -9.14 -1.19
CA GLU A 120 18.75 -8.67 0.07
C GLU A 120 19.68 -7.46 -0.15
N GLU A 121 20.39 -7.40 -1.30
CA GLU A 121 21.29 -6.28 -1.60
C GLU A 121 20.57 -4.94 -1.83
N GLU A 122 19.28 -4.97 -2.21
CA GLU A 122 18.47 -3.78 -2.49
C GLU A 122 17.62 -3.36 -1.28
N GLN A 123 17.69 -4.10 -0.16
CA GLN A 123 16.81 -3.90 0.99
C GLN A 123 16.92 -2.50 1.59
N ASP A 124 18.14 -1.96 1.76
CA ASP A 124 18.34 -0.62 2.31
C ASP A 124 17.83 0.47 1.38
N ALA A 125 18.01 0.31 0.07
CA ALA A 125 17.50 1.24 -0.94
C ALA A 125 15.96 1.22 -0.98
N ASN A 126 15.36 0.02 -0.90
CA ASN A 126 13.90 -0.16 -0.85
C ASN A 126 13.32 0.45 0.43
N LEU A 127 13.95 0.24 1.58
CA LEU A 127 13.56 0.86 2.84
C LEU A 127 13.69 2.38 2.79
N ALA A 128 14.76 2.92 2.20
CA ALA A 128 14.93 4.35 2.02
C ALA A 128 13.84 4.95 1.11
N LEU A 129 13.51 4.27 0.01
CA LEU A 129 12.44 4.65 -0.90
C LEU A 129 11.09 4.67 -0.18
N VAL A 130 10.71 3.57 0.50
CA VAL A 130 9.46 3.50 1.27
C VAL A 130 9.39 4.59 2.33
N ARG A 131 10.49 4.84 3.06
CA ARG A 131 10.56 5.89 4.10
C ARG A 131 10.38 7.29 3.51
N SER A 132 10.79 7.54 2.26
CA SER A 132 10.62 8.84 1.61
C SER A 132 9.16 9.25 1.44
N TYR A 133 8.26 8.28 1.20
CA TYR A 133 6.82 8.49 1.11
C TYR A 133 6.14 8.67 2.47
N ARG A 134 6.85 8.38 3.56
CA ARG A 134 6.36 8.41 4.94
C ARG A 134 4.98 7.72 5.10
N PRO A 135 4.78 6.48 4.61
CA PRO A 135 3.50 5.81 4.70
C PRO A 135 3.19 5.42 6.14
N ASP A 136 1.90 5.41 6.49
CA ASP A 136 1.41 4.80 7.72
C ASP A 136 1.16 3.30 7.52
N VAL A 137 0.91 2.88 6.27
CA VAL A 137 0.71 1.49 5.84
C VAL A 137 1.38 1.25 4.50
N VAL A 138 2.06 0.13 4.38
CA VAL A 138 2.62 -0.36 3.11
C VAL A 138 1.89 -1.63 2.74
N ILE A 139 1.44 -1.71 1.50
CA ILE A 139 0.77 -2.88 0.94
C ILE A 139 1.59 -3.36 -0.25
N LEU A 140 1.94 -4.65 -0.24
CA LEU A 140 2.75 -5.29 -1.27
C LEU A 140 1.88 -6.31 -2.01
N ASP A 141 1.63 -6.07 -3.30
CA ASP A 141 0.83 -6.96 -4.16
C ASP A 141 1.55 -7.13 -5.51
N ASN A 142 2.34 -8.17 -5.77
CA ASN A 142 2.40 -9.48 -5.14
C ASN A 142 3.77 -9.72 -4.49
N LEU A 143 3.78 -10.35 -3.31
CA LEU A 143 5.00 -10.89 -2.67
C LEU A 143 5.58 -12.10 -3.42
N THR A 144 4.90 -12.58 -4.46
CA THR A 144 5.41 -13.60 -5.37
C THR A 144 5.96 -12.90 -6.60
N PRO A 145 7.28 -12.94 -6.87
CA PRO A 145 7.80 -12.41 -8.12
C PRO A 145 7.24 -13.24 -9.28
N PRO A 146 6.79 -12.64 -10.40
CA PRO A 146 6.76 -13.37 -11.65
C PRO A 146 8.20 -13.79 -11.92
N ARG A 147 8.45 -15.09 -12.09
CA ARG A 147 9.79 -15.59 -12.47
C ARG A 147 10.25 -14.81 -13.71
N SER A 148 11.21 -13.91 -13.54
CA SER A 148 11.93 -13.24 -14.63
C SER A 148 13.43 -13.43 -14.42
N PRO A 149 14.20 -13.75 -15.49
CA PRO A 149 15.63 -13.98 -15.38
C PRO A 149 16.35 -12.69 -14.98
N ALA A 150 17.22 -12.81 -13.99
CA ALA A 150 18.00 -11.70 -13.43
C ALA A 150 18.69 -10.86 -14.52
N ARG A 151 18.50 -9.55 -14.48
CA ARG A 151 19.41 -8.60 -15.12
C ARG A 151 19.53 -7.33 -14.28
N MET A 152 20.75 -7.10 -13.80
CA MET A 152 21.19 -5.99 -12.98
C MET A 152 21.72 -4.86 -13.87
N ARG A 153 21.32 -3.61 -13.65
CA ARG A 153 22.08 -2.41 -14.06
C ARG A 153 21.91 -1.28 -13.05
N ALA A 154 22.97 -0.47 -12.99
CA ALA A 154 23.31 0.48 -11.94
C ALA A 154 22.45 1.74 -11.88
N ALA A 155 22.44 2.34 -10.68
CA ALA A 155 21.68 3.49 -10.26
C ALA A 155 21.96 4.79 -11.04
N SER A 156 20.87 5.49 -11.39
CA SER A 156 20.81 6.95 -11.43
C SER A 156 19.36 7.41 -11.23
N SER A 157 19.16 8.34 -10.29
CA SER A 157 17.96 9.13 -9.93
C SER A 157 16.56 8.56 -10.27
N PRO A 158 15.68 8.26 -9.29
CA PRO A 158 14.39 7.66 -9.61
C PRO A 158 13.37 8.74 -10.01
N CYS A 159 13.16 8.89 -11.31
CA CYS A 159 11.89 9.36 -11.85
C CYS A 159 10.85 8.22 -11.72
N CYS A 160 10.47 7.87 -10.50
CA CYS A 160 9.37 6.94 -10.26
C CYS A 160 8.06 7.62 -10.67
N ALA A 161 7.28 6.98 -11.54
CA ALA A 161 5.93 7.44 -11.89
C ALA A 161 5.01 7.30 -10.66
N THR A 162 5.04 8.29 -9.78
CA THR A 162 4.17 8.38 -8.62
C THR A 162 2.81 8.93 -9.06
N CYS A 163 1.78 8.09 -9.08
CA CYS A 163 0.43 8.57 -9.33
C CYS A 163 -0.20 9.04 -8.02
N ARG A 164 -0.36 10.36 -7.85
CA ARG A 164 -1.34 10.92 -6.90
C ARG A 164 -2.67 11.03 -7.63
N LEU A 165 -3.71 10.40 -7.11
CA LEU A 165 -5.04 10.47 -7.69
C LEU A 165 -5.56 11.91 -7.54
N GLY A 166 -5.72 12.62 -8.66
CA GLY A 166 -6.43 13.91 -8.70
C GLY A 166 -7.93 13.67 -8.80
N TRP A 167 -8.68 13.86 -7.71
CA TRP A 167 -10.13 13.60 -7.63
C TRP A 167 -11.00 14.77 -8.09
N ALA A 168 -10.42 15.82 -8.69
CA ALA A 168 -11.11 17.07 -8.99
C ALA A 168 -12.11 17.00 -10.17
N ALA A 169 -12.32 15.83 -10.78
CA ALA A 169 -13.24 15.65 -11.89
C ALA A 169 -14.02 14.33 -11.76
N MET A 170 -14.97 14.27 -10.83
CA MET A 170 -16.02 13.27 -10.84
C MET A 170 -17.38 13.99 -10.88
N PRO A 171 -18.27 13.67 -11.85
CA PRO A 171 -19.66 14.12 -11.78
C PRO A 171 -20.37 13.42 -10.62
N PRO A 172 -21.45 14.04 -10.09
CA PRO A 172 -22.18 13.57 -8.91
C PRO A 172 -22.83 12.19 -9.10
#